data_AF-A0A2S8A4H8-F1
#
_entry.id   AF-A0A2S8A4H8-F1
#
_cell.length_a   1.000
_cell.length_b   1.000
_cell.length_c   1.000
_cell.angle_alpha   90.00
_cell.angle_beta   90.00
_cell.angle_gamma   90.00
#
_symmetry.space_group_name_H-M   'P 1'
#
loop_
_entity.id
_entity.type
_entity.pdbx_description
1 polymer ?
#
loop_
_entity_poly.entity_id
_entity_poly.type
_entity_poly.pdbx_seq_one_letter_code
_entity_poly.pdbx_strand_id
1 'polypeptide(L)'
;MVKMSKVFKIIAILIISTKIYSCQYYYVPGFDLNNFKNTPLESLSKAVKNQDEEKIKELVKQGNLDLEYYDPEYGNTILMNAVANNLPRSVETLLKLGANPNQLSNLEKGSPTTPLLVACTGSYKKDKCNTKVLELLIKYGGDVNFEIKGSESNANGFTDKFFYKETPLSLASRGGCLSVVKVLVESGADVNKDIQYPGYRAITEAIIQQNMEVAYYLIVDKKAEIPKYCLLLINGKKKTVTDLINKKEGLPNFEKGTKNYKLGQKIKKYLKSIGKE
;
A
#
# COMPACT_ATOMS: atom_id res chain seq x y z
N MET A 1 2.57 -18.76 -66.27
CA MET A 1 1.09 -18.70 -66.30
C MET A 1 0.59 -18.50 -64.88
N VAL A 2 -0.06 -17.37 -64.64
CA VAL A 2 -0.60 -16.93 -63.34
C VAL A 2 -1.74 -17.85 -62.89
N LYS A 3 -1.76 -18.24 -61.61
CA LYS A 3 -3.02 -18.36 -60.85
C LYS A 3 -2.83 -17.92 -59.41
N MET A 4 -3.67 -16.95 -59.05
CA MET A 4 -3.87 -16.31 -57.75
C MET A 4 -4.16 -17.28 -56.60
N SER A 5 -4.03 -16.72 -55.38
CA SER A 5 -4.39 -17.24 -54.05
C SER A 5 -3.24 -18.00 -53.37
N LYS A 6 -2.72 -17.59 -52.22
CA LYS A 6 -3.31 -16.82 -51.11
C LYS A 6 -2.30 -15.78 -50.60
N VAL A 7 -2.53 -14.53 -50.96
CA VAL A 7 -1.94 -13.30 -50.38
C VAL A 7 -2.45 -13.06 -48.94
N PHE A 8 -2.71 -14.13 -48.17
CA PHE A 8 -3.38 -14.09 -46.86
C PHE A 8 -2.53 -14.65 -45.72
N LYS A 9 -1.19 -14.69 -45.88
CA LYS A 9 -0.27 -15.17 -44.84
C LYS A 9 0.77 -14.13 -44.37
N ILE A 10 0.66 -12.88 -44.81
CA ILE A 10 1.58 -11.79 -44.41
C ILE A 10 0.90 -10.71 -43.54
N ILE A 11 -0.40 -10.85 -43.23
CA ILE A 11 -1.12 -9.91 -42.36
C ILE A 11 -1.90 -10.71 -41.29
N ALA A 12 -1.19 -11.60 -40.57
CA ALA A 12 -1.61 -11.96 -39.22
C ALA A 12 -0.91 -10.97 -38.30
N ILE A 13 -1.45 -9.75 -38.32
CA ILE A 13 -1.18 -8.65 -37.44
C ILE A 13 -0.86 -9.19 -36.05
N LEU A 14 0.40 -8.99 -35.63
CA LEU A 14 0.82 -8.95 -34.23
C LEU A 14 0.08 -7.79 -33.54
N ILE A 15 -1.24 -7.89 -33.42
CA ILE A 15 -1.95 -7.39 -32.25
C ILE A 15 -1.62 -8.44 -31.19
N ILE A 16 -0.39 -8.38 -30.69
CA ILE A 16 -0.21 -8.55 -29.24
C ILE A 16 -1.05 -7.41 -28.71
N SER A 17 -2.33 -7.71 -28.50
CA SER A 17 -3.18 -6.89 -27.68
C SER A 17 -2.35 -6.73 -26.43
N THR A 18 -1.88 -5.51 -26.23
CA THR A 18 -1.64 -4.99 -24.91
C THR A 18 -2.95 -5.30 -24.21
N LYS A 19 -3.01 -6.46 -23.55
CA LYS A 19 -3.79 -6.63 -22.36
C LYS A 19 -3.22 -5.55 -21.48
N ILE A 20 -3.81 -4.37 -21.63
CA ILE A 20 -3.98 -3.38 -20.59
C ILE A 20 -4.28 -4.27 -19.41
N TYR A 21 -3.30 -4.42 -18.52
CA TYR A 21 -3.54 -4.88 -17.17
C TYR A 21 -4.44 -3.79 -16.59
N SER A 22 -5.72 -3.83 -16.99
CA SER A 22 -6.80 -3.31 -16.19
C SER A 22 -6.47 -3.85 -14.81
N CYS A 23 -6.44 -2.95 -13.82
CA CYS A 23 -6.31 -3.33 -12.43
C CYS A 23 -7.44 -4.32 -12.13
N GLN A 24 -7.20 -5.60 -12.38
CA GLN A 24 -7.97 -6.67 -11.79
C GLN A 24 -7.75 -6.46 -10.31
N TYR A 25 -8.82 -6.04 -9.64
CA TYR A 25 -8.92 -6.11 -8.20
C TYR A 25 -8.55 -7.55 -7.83
N TYR A 26 -7.32 -7.75 -7.38
CA TYR A 26 -6.95 -9.03 -6.79
C TYR A 26 -7.80 -9.14 -5.53
N TYR A 27 -8.82 -9.99 -5.59
CA TYR A 27 -9.47 -10.50 -4.40
C TYR A 27 -8.36 -11.12 -3.55
N VAL A 28 -8.00 -10.46 -2.45
CA VAL A 28 -7.06 -11.02 -1.48
C VAL A 28 -7.92 -11.60 -0.37
N PRO A 29 -7.95 -12.93 -0.20
CA PRO A 29 -8.94 -13.61 0.64
C PRO A 29 -8.82 -13.30 2.14
N GLY A 30 -7.75 -12.63 2.57
CA GLY A 30 -7.43 -12.39 3.98
C GLY A 30 -8.42 -11.56 4.78
N PHE A 31 -9.20 -10.69 4.13
CA PHE A 31 -10.06 -9.73 4.82
C PHE A 31 -11.56 -9.96 4.58
N ASP A 32 -11.99 -11.22 4.47
CA ASP A 32 -13.41 -11.58 4.45
C ASP A 32 -13.94 -11.79 5.88
N LEU A 33 -14.97 -11.03 6.26
CA LEU A 33 -15.66 -11.19 7.55
C LEU A 33 -16.30 -12.57 7.74
N ASN A 34 -16.48 -13.35 6.66
CA ASN A 34 -16.93 -14.74 6.74
C ASN A 34 -15.85 -15.68 7.31
N ASN A 35 -14.57 -15.26 7.39
CA ASN A 35 -13.49 -16.03 8.01
C ASN A 35 -13.72 -16.25 9.52
N PHE A 36 -14.63 -15.47 10.14
CA PHE A 36 -15.09 -15.68 11.52
C PHE A 36 -16.26 -16.66 11.65
N LYS A 37 -16.69 -17.34 10.58
CA LYS A 37 -17.75 -18.36 10.67
C LYS A 37 -17.32 -19.51 11.59
N ASN A 38 -18.22 -19.97 12.45
CA ASN A 38 -17.95 -20.99 13.47
C ASN A 38 -16.89 -20.56 14.51
N THR A 39 -16.70 -19.26 14.71
CA THR A 39 -15.82 -18.69 15.76
C THR A 39 -16.64 -17.92 16.80
N PRO A 40 -16.08 -17.59 17.97
CA PRO A 40 -16.75 -16.72 18.95
C PRO A 40 -17.18 -15.36 18.38
N LEU A 41 -16.53 -14.87 17.32
CA LEU A 41 -16.86 -13.59 16.69
C LEU A 41 -17.85 -13.70 15.52
N GLU A 42 -18.46 -14.85 15.23
CA GLU A 42 -19.35 -15.01 14.06
C GLU A 42 -20.51 -14.00 14.05
N SER A 43 -21.21 -13.85 15.19
CA SER A 43 -22.33 -12.90 15.29
C SER A 43 -21.85 -11.45 15.19
N LEU A 44 -20.66 -11.16 15.74
CA LEU A 44 -20.05 -9.85 15.67
C LEU A 44 -19.62 -9.51 14.24
N SER A 45 -19.03 -10.45 13.51
CA SER A 45 -18.57 -10.22 12.13
C SER A 45 -19.73 -9.91 11.18
N LYS A 46 -20.91 -10.53 11.40
CA LYS A 46 -22.15 -10.19 10.69
C LYS A 46 -22.63 -8.76 11.00
N ALA A 47 -22.64 -8.37 12.28
CA ALA A 47 -23.00 -7.00 12.68
C ALA A 47 -22.01 -5.95 12.12
N VAL A 48 -20.71 -6.25 12.15
CA VAL A 48 -19.66 -5.43 11.55
C VAL A 48 -19.86 -5.28 10.05
N LYS A 49 -20.14 -6.37 9.32
CA LYS A 49 -20.42 -6.36 7.88
C LYS A 49 -21.59 -5.45 7.53
N ASN A 50 -22.62 -5.45 8.36
CA ASN A 50 -23.83 -4.65 8.18
C ASN A 50 -23.71 -3.20 8.68
N GLN A 51 -22.60 -2.84 9.32
CA GLN A 51 -22.43 -1.54 10.00
C GLN A 51 -23.52 -1.24 11.04
N ASP A 52 -23.97 -2.28 11.74
CA ASP A 52 -24.96 -2.19 12.82
C ASP A 52 -24.27 -1.84 14.15
N GLU A 53 -24.09 -0.54 14.38
CA GLU A 53 -23.35 -0.01 15.54
C GLU A 53 -23.98 -0.44 16.88
N GLU A 54 -25.31 -0.47 16.96
CA GLU A 54 -26.00 -0.85 18.18
C GLU A 54 -25.84 -2.34 18.46
N LYS A 55 -25.93 -3.19 17.42
CA LYS A 55 -25.69 -4.62 17.60
C LYS A 55 -24.24 -4.94 17.95
N ILE A 56 -23.27 -4.22 17.38
CA ILE A 56 -21.86 -4.33 17.75
C ILE A 56 -21.67 -4.02 19.25
N LYS A 57 -22.21 -2.88 19.73
CA LYS A 57 -22.11 -2.49 21.14
C LYS A 57 -22.78 -3.51 22.06
N GLU A 58 -23.96 -3.99 21.69
CA GLU A 58 -24.71 -5.02 22.45
C GLU A 58 -23.88 -6.30 22.59
N LEU A 59 -23.39 -6.85 21.48
CA LEU A 59 -22.65 -8.11 21.45
C LEU A 59 -21.35 -8.04 22.25
N VAL A 60 -20.59 -6.95 22.11
CA VAL A 60 -19.31 -6.79 22.83
C VAL A 60 -19.54 -6.64 24.34
N LYS A 61 -20.58 -5.92 24.78
CA LYS A 61 -20.90 -5.75 26.21
C LYS A 61 -21.42 -7.03 26.87
N GLN A 62 -22.20 -7.84 26.15
CA GLN A 62 -22.81 -9.05 26.69
C GLN A 62 -21.88 -10.27 26.63
N GLY A 63 -21.05 -10.36 25.59
CA GLY A 63 -20.39 -11.62 25.22
C GLY A 63 -18.98 -11.86 25.77
N ASN A 64 -18.40 -10.93 26.54
CA ASN A 64 -16.96 -10.95 26.91
C ASN A 64 -16.07 -11.31 25.70
N LEU A 65 -16.34 -10.66 24.56
CA LEU A 65 -15.69 -10.96 23.28
C LEU A 65 -14.29 -10.34 23.25
N ASP A 66 -13.31 -11.14 22.87
CA ASP A 66 -11.96 -10.67 22.57
C ASP A 66 -11.93 -10.04 21.16
N LEU A 67 -11.79 -8.71 21.09
CA LEU A 67 -11.70 -7.98 19.82
C LEU A 67 -10.38 -8.23 19.07
N GLU A 68 -9.39 -8.79 19.74
CA GLU A 68 -8.10 -9.18 19.15
C GLU A 68 -8.07 -10.67 18.75
N TYR A 69 -9.21 -11.36 18.83
CA TYR A 69 -9.36 -12.70 18.26
C TYR A 69 -9.06 -12.68 16.76
N TYR A 70 -8.13 -13.53 16.35
CA TYR A 70 -7.73 -13.67 14.96
C TYR A 70 -8.65 -14.60 14.19
N ASP A 71 -8.98 -14.24 12.95
CA ASP A 71 -9.62 -15.19 12.05
C ASP A 71 -8.70 -16.42 11.85
N PRO A 72 -9.23 -17.66 11.85
CA PRO A 72 -8.40 -18.88 11.82
C PRO A 72 -7.62 -19.10 10.51
N GLU A 73 -8.07 -18.48 9.42
CA GLU A 73 -7.57 -18.74 8.07
C GLU A 73 -6.34 -17.87 7.77
N TYR A 74 -6.40 -16.58 8.08
CA TYR A 74 -5.38 -15.59 7.71
C TYR A 74 -4.82 -14.79 8.88
N GLY A 75 -5.38 -14.94 10.09
CA GLY A 75 -4.78 -14.35 11.28
C GLY A 75 -5.06 -12.86 11.45
N ASN A 76 -6.10 -12.30 10.85
CA ASN A 76 -6.46 -10.89 10.93
C ASN A 76 -7.52 -10.66 12.03
N THR A 77 -7.45 -9.51 12.70
CA THR A 77 -8.48 -9.12 13.66
C THR A 77 -9.75 -8.64 12.96
N ILE A 78 -10.85 -8.57 13.70
CA ILE A 78 -12.11 -8.04 13.16
C ILE A 78 -12.00 -6.57 12.75
N LEU A 79 -11.14 -5.79 13.44
CA LEU A 79 -10.85 -4.40 13.08
C LEU A 79 -10.12 -4.31 11.74
N MET A 80 -9.11 -5.15 11.49
CA MET A 80 -8.41 -5.18 10.19
C MET A 80 -9.38 -5.50 9.05
N ASN A 81 -10.28 -6.47 9.26
CA ASN A 81 -11.33 -6.82 8.31
C ASN A 81 -12.28 -5.63 8.05
N ALA A 82 -12.74 -4.94 9.09
CA ALA A 82 -13.58 -3.75 8.95
C ALA A 82 -12.89 -2.61 8.18
N VAL A 83 -11.58 -2.42 8.42
CA VAL A 83 -10.76 -1.42 7.73
C VAL A 83 -10.60 -1.73 6.25
N ALA A 84 -10.24 -2.97 5.90
CA ALA A 84 -10.08 -3.41 4.52
C ALA A 84 -11.36 -3.25 3.70
N ASN A 85 -12.52 -3.56 4.32
CA ASN A 85 -13.84 -3.43 3.69
C ASN A 85 -14.40 -2.00 3.71
N ASN A 86 -13.63 -1.01 4.19
CA ASN A 86 -14.04 0.40 4.27
C ASN A 86 -15.39 0.59 4.99
N LEU A 87 -15.50 0.05 6.21
CA LEU A 87 -16.71 0.09 7.05
C LEU A 87 -16.57 1.13 8.17
N PRO A 88 -16.64 2.45 7.89
CA PRO A 88 -16.26 3.48 8.86
C PRO A 88 -17.08 3.47 10.16
N ARG A 89 -18.38 3.14 10.11
CA ARG A 89 -19.22 3.08 11.32
C ARG A 89 -18.81 1.93 12.24
N SER A 90 -18.54 0.76 11.65
CA SER A 90 -18.03 -0.40 12.39
C SER A 90 -16.63 -0.14 12.93
N VAL A 91 -15.73 0.43 12.13
CA VAL A 91 -14.37 0.81 12.56
C VAL A 91 -14.44 1.74 13.76
N GLU A 92 -15.20 2.85 13.67
CA GLU A 92 -15.30 3.78 14.78
C GLU A 92 -15.92 3.13 16.03
N THR A 93 -16.93 2.28 15.86
CA THR A 93 -17.57 1.60 16.99
C THR A 93 -16.63 0.60 17.66
N LEU A 94 -15.90 -0.21 16.89
CA LEU A 94 -14.92 -1.15 17.44
C LEU A 94 -13.80 -0.43 18.19
N LEU A 95 -13.29 0.69 17.65
CA LEU A 95 -12.28 1.52 18.32
C LEU A 95 -12.81 2.12 19.63
N LYS A 96 -14.06 2.64 19.65
CA LYS A 96 -14.71 3.12 20.89
C LYS A 96 -14.88 2.02 21.94
N LEU A 97 -14.99 0.77 21.51
CA LEU A 97 -15.12 -0.40 22.38
C LEU A 97 -13.75 -1.00 22.77
N GLY A 98 -12.64 -0.37 22.38
CA GLY A 98 -11.30 -0.75 22.83
C GLY A 98 -10.51 -1.65 21.88
N ALA A 99 -10.98 -1.88 20.65
CA ALA A 99 -10.17 -2.57 19.65
C ALA A 99 -8.85 -1.81 19.41
N ASN A 100 -7.73 -2.53 19.39
CA ASN A 100 -6.41 -1.94 19.31
C ASN A 100 -6.05 -1.59 17.85
N PRO A 101 -5.89 -0.30 17.49
CA PRO A 101 -5.53 0.10 16.12
C PRO A 101 -4.10 -0.32 15.71
N ASN A 102 -3.29 -0.77 16.67
CA ASN A 102 -1.91 -1.19 16.49
C ASN A 102 -1.72 -2.70 16.63
N GLN A 103 -2.80 -3.47 16.74
CA GLN A 103 -2.68 -4.92 16.82
C GLN A 103 -2.00 -5.47 15.57
N LEU A 104 -0.97 -6.29 15.77
CA LEU A 104 -0.29 -7.00 14.69
C LEU A 104 -1.07 -8.27 14.35
N SER A 105 -1.18 -8.59 13.05
CA SER A 105 -1.78 -9.87 12.62
C SER A 105 -0.96 -11.07 13.09
N ASN A 106 -1.56 -12.25 13.09
CA ASN A 106 -0.86 -13.49 13.41
C ASN A 106 0.19 -13.80 12.32
N LEU A 107 1.46 -13.77 12.72
CA LEU A 107 2.63 -13.96 11.85
C LEU A 107 2.72 -15.37 11.23
N GLU A 108 2.05 -16.36 11.80
CA GLU A 108 2.06 -17.74 11.28
C GLU A 108 1.11 -17.95 10.09
N LYS A 109 0.18 -17.01 9.86
CA LYS A 109 -0.96 -17.19 8.95
C LYS A 109 -0.93 -16.30 7.71
N GLY A 110 -0.02 -15.33 7.65
CA GLY A 110 0.08 -14.43 6.50
C GLY A 110 1.13 -13.35 6.66
N SER A 111 1.16 -12.42 5.71
CA SER A 111 2.04 -11.26 5.81
C SER A 111 1.64 -10.42 7.02
N PRO A 112 2.60 -10.02 7.89
CA PRO A 112 2.34 -9.11 8.99
C PRO A 112 1.62 -7.84 8.52
N THR A 113 0.61 -7.42 9.27
CA THR A 113 -0.10 -6.16 9.06
C THR A 113 -0.68 -5.61 10.37
N THR A 114 -1.10 -4.34 10.36
CA THR A 114 -1.88 -3.71 11.44
C THR A 114 -3.10 -3.03 10.83
N PRO A 115 -4.16 -2.71 11.60
CA PRO A 115 -5.30 -1.93 11.10
C PRO A 115 -4.87 -0.67 10.34
N LEU A 116 -3.92 0.11 10.87
CA LEU A 116 -3.43 1.32 10.20
C LEU A 116 -2.71 1.01 8.88
N LEU A 117 -1.90 -0.05 8.82
CA LEU A 117 -1.22 -0.45 7.59
C LEU A 117 -2.19 -0.95 6.53
N VAL A 118 -3.22 -1.72 6.90
CA VAL A 118 -4.33 -2.11 5.99
C VAL A 118 -4.99 -0.86 5.38
N ALA A 119 -5.15 0.21 6.16
CA ALA A 119 -5.69 1.47 5.65
C ALA A 119 -4.77 2.16 4.61
N CYS A 120 -3.47 1.85 4.58
CA CYS A 120 -2.47 2.52 3.74
C CYS A 120 -2.14 1.77 2.44
N THR A 121 -2.31 0.44 2.36
CA THR A 121 -1.83 -0.35 1.21
C THR A 121 -2.59 -0.05 -0.09
N GLY A 122 -3.85 0.39 0.01
CA GLY A 122 -4.77 0.58 -1.13
C GLY A 122 -5.14 -0.71 -1.87
N SER A 123 -4.42 -1.81 -1.68
CA SER A 123 -4.61 -3.09 -2.40
C SER A 123 -5.98 -3.72 -2.15
N TYR A 124 -6.55 -3.48 -0.97
CA TYR A 124 -7.80 -4.09 -0.51
C TYR A 124 -9.02 -3.19 -0.67
N LYS A 125 -8.84 -1.94 -1.09
CA LYS A 125 -9.90 -0.92 -1.11
C LYS A 125 -10.45 -0.70 -2.51
N LYS A 126 -11.78 -0.58 -2.62
CA LYS A 126 -12.45 -0.08 -3.83
C LYS A 126 -12.04 1.37 -4.13
N ASP A 127 -11.94 2.20 -3.08
CA ASP A 127 -11.44 3.56 -3.15
C ASP A 127 -10.12 3.65 -2.39
N LYS A 128 -9.01 3.51 -3.12
CA LYS A 128 -7.65 3.43 -2.56
C LYS A 128 -7.27 4.69 -1.79
N CYS A 129 -7.88 5.82 -2.12
CA CYS A 129 -7.47 7.13 -1.63
C CYS A 129 -8.46 7.75 -0.62
N ASN A 130 -9.45 6.97 -0.16
CA ASN A 130 -10.34 7.35 0.94
C ASN A 130 -9.59 7.36 2.28
N THR A 131 -9.59 8.53 2.94
CA THR A 131 -8.89 8.76 4.21
C THR A 131 -9.74 8.55 5.45
N LYS A 132 -11.07 8.42 5.33
CA LYS A 132 -11.98 8.44 6.49
C LYS A 132 -11.64 7.39 7.55
N VAL A 133 -11.38 6.16 7.11
CA VAL A 133 -11.01 5.05 7.99
C VAL A 133 -9.61 5.24 8.57
N LEU A 134 -8.66 5.79 7.79
CA LEU A 134 -7.31 6.11 8.28
C LEU A 134 -7.37 7.18 9.38
N GLU A 135 -8.11 8.26 9.14
CA GLU A 135 -8.30 9.35 10.12
C GLU A 135 -8.93 8.84 11.42
N LEU A 136 -9.88 7.90 11.34
CA LEU A 136 -10.42 7.23 12.53
C LEU A 136 -9.32 6.47 13.28
N LEU A 137 -8.54 5.63 12.60
CA LEU A 137 -7.48 4.87 13.26
C LEU A 137 -6.47 5.79 13.95
N ILE A 138 -6.04 6.87 13.28
CA ILE A 138 -5.13 7.87 13.85
C ILE A 138 -5.76 8.56 15.07
N LYS A 139 -7.03 8.98 14.96
CA LYS A 139 -7.78 9.61 16.06
C LYS A 139 -7.80 8.75 17.33
N TYR A 140 -7.86 7.43 17.19
CA TYR A 140 -7.89 6.49 18.30
C TYR A 140 -6.51 5.89 18.64
N GLY A 141 -5.41 6.54 18.23
CA GLY A 141 -4.05 6.18 18.65
C GLY A 141 -3.31 5.21 17.74
N GLY A 142 -3.73 5.07 16.49
CA GLY A 142 -3.00 4.33 15.47
C GLY A 142 -1.61 4.95 15.21
N ASP A 143 -0.57 4.11 15.27
CA ASP A 143 0.82 4.51 15.09
C ASP A 143 1.16 4.71 13.61
N VAL A 144 1.26 5.99 13.22
CA VAL A 144 1.62 6.41 11.86
C VAL A 144 3.06 6.06 11.47
N ASN A 145 3.89 5.64 12.42
CA ASN A 145 5.27 5.24 12.24
C ASN A 145 5.51 3.74 12.51
N PHE A 146 4.46 2.94 12.64
CA PHE A 146 4.58 1.51 12.92
C PHE A 146 5.48 0.84 11.88
N GLU A 147 6.52 0.13 12.34
CA GLU A 147 7.48 -0.55 11.47
C GLU A 147 7.23 -2.05 11.53
N ILE A 148 6.70 -2.61 10.44
CA ILE A 148 6.67 -4.06 10.27
C ILE A 148 8.06 -4.53 9.86
N LYS A 149 8.55 -5.57 10.53
CA LYS A 149 9.78 -6.28 10.18
C LYS A 149 9.38 -7.71 9.82
N GLY A 150 9.23 -7.98 8.54
CA GLY A 150 8.90 -9.31 8.04
C GLY A 150 10.15 -10.09 7.67
N SER A 151 10.01 -11.41 7.55
CA SER A 151 10.91 -12.23 6.77
C SER A 151 10.12 -13.07 5.79
N GLU A 152 10.38 -12.93 4.50
CA GLU A 152 9.85 -13.89 3.53
C GLU A 152 10.76 -15.11 3.46
N SER A 153 10.14 -16.29 3.55
CA SER A 153 10.77 -17.56 3.24
C SER A 153 10.54 -17.84 1.75
N ASN A 154 11.62 -17.98 1.01
CA ASN A 154 11.58 -18.30 -0.42
C ASN A 154 10.93 -19.70 -0.56
N ALA A 155 10.00 -19.87 -1.50
CA ALA A 155 9.31 -21.15 -1.77
C ALA A 155 10.24 -22.32 -2.18
N ASN A 156 11.56 -22.07 -2.26
CA ASN A 156 12.56 -22.98 -2.80
C ASN A 156 13.49 -23.57 -1.72
N GLY A 157 13.23 -23.31 -0.43
CA GLY A 157 14.04 -23.83 0.68
C GLY A 157 15.45 -23.22 0.81
N PHE A 158 15.84 -22.31 -0.08
CA PHE A 158 17.06 -21.51 0.05
C PHE A 158 16.79 -20.32 0.97
N THR A 159 17.47 -20.33 2.11
CA THR A 159 17.31 -19.43 3.26
C THR A 159 17.96 -18.07 3.04
N ASP A 160 17.56 -17.33 2.02
CA ASP A 160 17.81 -15.89 2.02
C ASP A 160 16.61 -15.23 2.70
N LYS A 161 16.68 -15.13 4.03
CA LYS A 161 15.68 -14.45 4.84
C LYS A 161 15.59 -12.98 4.36
N PHE A 162 14.69 -12.68 3.43
CA PHE A 162 14.50 -11.31 2.96
C PHE A 162 13.76 -10.55 4.04
N PHE A 163 14.49 -9.72 4.77
CA PHE A 163 13.90 -8.77 5.68
C PHE A 163 13.32 -7.64 4.85
N TYR A 164 11.99 -7.58 4.77
CA TYR A 164 11.31 -6.38 4.32
C TYR A 164 10.87 -5.59 5.54
N LYS A 165 10.99 -4.28 5.41
CA LYS A 165 10.47 -3.32 6.35
C LYS A 165 9.41 -2.52 5.63
N GLU A 166 8.35 -2.16 6.31
CA GLU A 166 7.33 -1.28 5.76
C GLU A 166 6.84 -0.32 6.84
N THR A 167 6.54 0.90 6.41
CA THR A 167 5.89 1.92 7.22
C THR A 167 4.58 2.34 6.54
N PRO A 168 3.64 2.95 7.28
CA PRO A 168 2.41 3.48 6.69
C PRO A 168 2.71 4.41 5.51
N LEU A 169 3.70 5.29 5.67
CA LEU A 169 4.08 6.24 4.64
C LEU A 169 4.71 5.57 3.41
N SER A 170 5.52 4.52 3.59
CA SER A 170 6.10 3.79 2.45
C SER A 170 5.03 3.07 1.63
N LEU A 171 4.07 2.43 2.31
CA LEU A 171 2.95 1.75 1.65
C LEU A 171 2.04 2.72 0.89
N ALA A 172 1.65 3.83 1.54
CA ALA A 172 0.84 4.86 0.89
C ALA A 172 1.57 5.48 -0.32
N SER A 173 2.89 5.65 -0.21
CA SER A 173 3.72 6.18 -1.30
C SER A 173 3.85 5.22 -2.48
N ARG A 174 3.95 3.91 -2.20
CA ARG A 174 3.92 2.84 -3.21
C ARG A 174 2.55 2.78 -3.92
N GLY A 175 1.46 2.93 -3.18
CA GLY A 175 0.09 2.90 -3.71
C GLY A 175 -0.32 4.17 -4.47
N GLY A 176 0.39 5.28 -4.30
CA GLY A 176 0.19 6.52 -5.06
C GLY A 176 -0.97 7.40 -4.60
N CYS A 177 -1.58 7.09 -3.45
CA CYS A 177 -2.68 7.88 -2.92
C CYS A 177 -2.19 9.10 -2.15
N LEU A 178 -2.12 10.24 -2.83
CA LEU A 178 -1.64 11.49 -2.25
C LEU A 178 -2.46 11.94 -1.02
N SER A 179 -3.77 11.72 -0.98
CA SER A 179 -4.61 12.07 0.18
C SER A 179 -4.20 11.28 1.43
N VAL A 180 -3.98 9.97 1.31
CA VAL A 180 -3.48 9.09 2.38
C VAL A 180 -2.10 9.55 2.84
N VAL A 181 -1.19 9.84 1.89
CA VAL A 181 0.14 10.38 2.19
C VAL A 181 0.06 11.68 2.97
N LYS A 182 -0.81 12.61 2.56
CA LYS A 182 -1.00 13.90 3.25
C LYS A 182 -1.44 13.70 4.69
N VAL A 183 -2.47 12.88 4.92
CA VAL A 183 -2.96 12.56 6.27
C VAL A 183 -1.84 11.98 7.14
N LEU A 184 -1.06 11.03 6.63
CA LEU A 184 0.05 10.44 7.39
C LEU A 184 1.13 11.48 7.74
N VAL A 185 1.57 12.28 6.77
CA VAL A 185 2.61 13.29 7.00
C VAL A 185 2.13 14.39 7.95
N GLU A 186 0.89 14.83 7.79
CA GLU A 186 0.27 15.84 8.67
C GLU A 186 0.01 15.29 10.08
N SER A 187 -0.08 13.97 10.23
CA SER A 187 -0.19 13.27 11.51
C SER A 187 1.15 12.85 12.12
N GLY A 188 2.28 13.29 11.55
CA GLY A 188 3.62 13.06 12.13
C GLY A 188 4.36 11.81 11.64
N ALA A 189 3.98 11.24 10.49
CA ALA A 189 4.78 10.20 9.86
C ALA A 189 6.18 10.71 9.49
N ASP A 190 7.22 9.94 9.80
CA ASP A 190 8.61 10.25 9.50
C ASP A 190 8.87 10.11 7.99
N VAL A 191 8.96 11.27 7.33
CA VAL A 191 9.21 11.38 5.89
C VAL A 191 10.58 10.85 5.47
N ASN A 192 11.55 10.82 6.38
CA ASN A 192 12.94 10.46 6.11
C ASN A 192 13.29 9.05 6.60
N LYS A 193 12.32 8.30 7.11
CA LYS A 193 12.52 6.95 7.63
C LYS A 193 13.06 6.02 6.55
N ASP A 194 14.23 5.48 6.80
CA ASP A 194 14.80 4.39 6.01
C ASP A 194 14.00 3.11 6.26
N ILE A 195 13.67 2.43 5.18
CA ILE A 195 12.87 1.23 5.16
C ILE A 195 13.81 0.02 5.24
N GLN A 196 14.34 -0.46 4.12
CA GLN A 196 15.12 -1.70 4.08
C GLN A 196 16.64 -1.46 4.19
N TYR A 197 17.13 -0.44 3.50
CA TYR A 197 18.54 -0.04 3.49
C TYR A 197 18.64 1.49 3.41
N PRO A 198 19.78 2.07 3.83
CA PRO A 198 19.94 3.53 3.83
C PRO A 198 19.61 4.15 2.47
N GLY A 199 18.68 5.10 2.48
CA GLY A 199 18.21 5.80 1.29
C GLY A 199 17.00 5.18 0.60
N TYR A 200 16.58 3.96 0.97
CA TYR A 200 15.30 3.41 0.53
C TYR A 200 14.18 3.92 1.45
N ARG A 201 13.40 4.90 0.97
CA ARG A 201 12.44 5.70 1.74
C ARG A 201 11.11 5.83 0.99
N ALA A 202 10.13 6.46 1.64
CA ALA A 202 8.85 6.80 1.01
C ALA A 202 9.00 7.54 -0.34
N ILE A 203 9.96 8.47 -0.45
CA ILE A 203 10.21 9.19 -1.71
C ILE A 203 10.71 8.27 -2.82
N THR A 204 11.51 7.26 -2.50
CA THR A 204 12.08 6.35 -3.50
C THR A 204 11.03 5.36 -3.97
N GLU A 205 10.21 4.84 -3.07
CA GLU A 205 9.00 4.06 -3.40
C GLU A 205 8.11 4.84 -4.37
N ALA A 206 7.80 6.11 -4.07
CA ALA A 206 6.96 6.94 -4.94
C ALA A 206 7.56 7.12 -6.34
N ILE A 207 8.87 7.35 -6.45
CA ILE A 207 9.54 7.52 -7.75
C ILE A 207 9.56 6.20 -8.54
N ILE A 208 9.89 5.08 -7.89
CA ILE A 208 9.96 3.75 -8.51
C ILE A 208 8.60 3.35 -9.07
N GLN A 209 7.54 3.59 -8.30
CA GLN A 209 6.15 3.32 -8.72
C GLN A 209 5.57 4.40 -9.63
N GLN A 210 6.34 5.45 -9.95
CA GLN A 210 5.92 6.56 -10.82
C GLN A 210 4.75 7.39 -10.25
N ASN A 211 4.60 7.41 -8.93
CA ASN A 211 3.63 8.22 -8.21
C ASN A 211 4.18 9.64 -8.01
N MET A 212 4.36 10.36 -9.12
CA MET A 212 5.09 11.63 -9.14
C MET A 212 4.41 12.76 -8.35
N GLU A 213 3.10 12.68 -8.10
CA GLU A 213 2.42 13.61 -7.21
C GLU A 213 2.85 13.43 -5.75
N VAL A 214 2.96 12.18 -5.30
CA VAL A 214 3.50 11.85 -3.98
C VAL A 214 4.96 12.27 -3.90
N ALA A 215 5.77 11.92 -4.90
CA ALA A 215 7.19 12.30 -4.93
C ALA A 215 7.36 13.82 -4.90
N TYR A 216 6.56 14.57 -5.67
CA TYR A 216 6.57 16.02 -5.66
C TYR A 216 6.21 16.58 -4.29
N TYR A 217 5.11 16.12 -3.69
CA TYR A 217 4.69 16.56 -2.36
C TYR A 217 5.78 16.31 -1.30
N LEU A 218 6.35 15.10 -1.26
CA LEU A 218 7.37 14.78 -0.27
C LEU A 218 8.66 15.60 -0.48
N ILE A 219 9.16 15.69 -1.72
CA ILE A 219 10.43 16.36 -2.04
C ILE A 219 10.31 17.88 -1.97
N VAL A 220 9.27 18.43 -2.61
CA VAL A 220 9.14 19.88 -2.83
C VAL A 220 8.36 20.53 -1.70
N ASP A 221 7.23 19.97 -1.29
CA ASP A 221 6.36 20.60 -0.29
C ASP A 221 6.83 20.27 1.14
N LYS A 222 7.24 19.02 1.38
CA LYS A 222 7.68 18.54 2.70
C LYS A 222 9.19 18.49 2.89
N LYS A 223 9.96 18.90 1.87
CA LYS A 223 11.43 19.04 1.95
C LYS A 223 12.13 17.76 2.43
N ALA A 224 11.60 16.61 2.02
CA ALA A 224 12.21 15.30 2.31
C ALA A 224 13.69 15.30 1.95
N GLU A 225 14.50 14.70 2.81
CA GLU A 225 15.92 14.58 2.58
C GLU A 225 16.20 13.70 1.36
N ILE A 226 17.03 14.22 0.47
CA ILE A 226 17.42 13.51 -0.75
C ILE A 226 18.55 12.54 -0.42
N PRO A 227 18.32 11.22 -0.48
CA PRO A 227 19.36 10.24 -0.24
C PRO A 227 20.40 10.30 -1.35
N LYS A 228 21.65 9.94 -1.01
CA LYS A 228 22.73 9.88 -2.00
C LYS A 228 22.41 8.91 -3.13
N TYR A 229 21.73 7.80 -2.81
CA TYR A 229 21.29 6.79 -3.76
C TYR A 229 19.90 6.26 -3.35
N CYS A 230 19.03 6.04 -4.33
CA CYS A 230 17.66 5.56 -4.15
C CYS A 230 17.50 4.06 -4.37
N LEU A 231 18.36 3.48 -5.21
CA LEU A 231 18.33 2.07 -5.59
C LEU A 231 19.75 1.54 -5.72
N LEU A 232 19.95 0.33 -5.19
CA LEU A 232 21.10 -0.53 -5.45
C LEU A 232 20.61 -1.65 -6.37
N LEU A 233 21.07 -1.66 -7.62
CA LEU A 233 20.75 -2.74 -8.57
C LEU A 233 21.72 -3.91 -8.37
N ILE A 234 21.26 -5.14 -8.67
CA ILE A 234 22.01 -6.40 -8.53
C ILE A 234 23.36 -6.38 -9.30
N ASN A 235 23.49 -5.52 -10.31
CA ASN A 235 24.74 -5.30 -11.06
C ASN A 235 25.66 -4.21 -10.45
N GLY A 236 25.45 -3.81 -9.19
CA GLY A 236 26.23 -2.79 -8.50
C GLY A 236 25.95 -1.35 -8.95
N LYS A 237 25.01 -1.11 -9.88
CA LYS A 237 24.66 0.24 -10.31
C LYS A 237 23.82 0.93 -9.23
N LYS A 238 24.34 2.07 -8.76
CA LYS A 238 23.61 2.99 -7.87
C LYS A 238 22.84 3.99 -8.73
N LYS A 239 21.62 4.34 -8.31
CA LYS A 239 20.79 5.35 -9.00
C LYS A 239 20.39 6.46 -8.04
N THR A 240 20.59 7.71 -8.43
CA THR A 240 20.11 8.89 -7.69
C THR A 240 18.63 9.18 -7.99
N VAL A 241 18.02 10.14 -7.29
CA VAL A 241 16.68 10.64 -7.64
C VAL A 241 16.66 11.14 -9.09
N THR A 242 17.66 11.93 -9.49
CA THR A 242 17.76 12.50 -10.83
C THR A 242 17.91 11.40 -11.90
N ASP A 243 18.71 10.36 -11.63
CA ASP A 243 18.83 9.22 -12.55
C ASP A 243 17.49 8.53 -12.81
N LEU A 244 16.67 8.37 -11.76
CA LEU A 244 15.37 7.72 -11.86
C LEU A 244 14.36 8.60 -12.60
N ILE A 245 14.38 9.92 -12.40
CA ILE A 245 13.51 10.86 -13.13
C ILE A 245 13.94 10.98 -14.61
N ASN A 246 15.23 10.85 -14.91
CA ASN A 246 15.77 10.97 -16.26
C ASN A 246 15.65 9.69 -17.09
N LYS A 247 15.39 8.53 -16.46
CA LYS A 247 15.50 7.24 -17.12
C LYS A 247 14.40 7.09 -18.19
N LYS A 248 14.83 6.97 -19.45
CA LYS A 248 13.99 6.62 -20.61
C LYS A 248 13.74 5.10 -20.75
N GLU A 249 14.41 4.27 -19.95
CA GLU A 249 14.42 2.82 -20.15
C GLU A 249 13.30 2.12 -19.38
N GLY A 250 12.32 1.59 -20.11
CA GLY A 250 11.42 0.53 -19.65
C GLY A 250 10.28 0.92 -18.70
N LEU A 251 10.11 2.21 -18.38
CA LEU A 251 8.99 2.71 -17.58
C LEU A 251 8.04 3.53 -18.47
N PRO A 252 6.78 3.08 -18.68
CA PRO A 252 5.91 3.61 -19.73
C PRO A 252 5.38 5.04 -19.50
N ASN A 253 5.52 5.67 -18.32
CA ASN A 253 4.78 6.91 -18.00
C ASN A 253 5.57 8.23 -18.01
N PHE A 254 6.86 8.23 -18.42
CA PHE A 254 7.68 9.45 -18.50
C PHE A 254 7.72 10.10 -19.90
N GLU A 255 6.75 9.78 -20.75
CA GLU A 255 6.62 10.41 -22.05
C GLU A 255 6.46 11.94 -21.94
N LYS A 256 7.11 12.67 -22.85
CA LYS A 256 7.08 14.14 -22.85
C LYS A 256 5.63 14.62 -22.98
N GLY A 257 5.19 15.40 -21.99
CA GLY A 257 3.84 15.98 -21.97
C GLY A 257 2.89 15.37 -20.92
N THR A 258 3.20 14.18 -20.39
CA THR A 258 2.41 13.57 -19.32
C THR A 258 2.50 14.37 -18.01
N LYS A 259 1.53 14.16 -17.11
CA LYS A 259 1.54 14.75 -15.77
C LYS A 259 2.81 14.36 -15.00
N ASN A 260 3.18 13.08 -15.03
CA ASN A 260 4.39 12.56 -14.39
C ASN A 260 5.66 13.19 -14.95
N TYR A 261 5.76 13.37 -16.27
CA TYR A 261 6.89 14.08 -16.88
C TYR A 261 6.99 15.52 -16.37
N LYS A 262 5.88 16.27 -16.38
CA LYS A 262 5.84 17.67 -15.91
C LYS A 262 6.24 17.78 -14.44
N LEU A 263 5.75 16.89 -13.58
CA LEU A 263 6.12 16.84 -12.16
C LEU A 263 7.59 16.48 -11.99
N GLY A 264 8.10 15.50 -12.74
CA GLY A 264 9.53 15.15 -12.77
C GLY A 264 10.41 16.34 -13.13
N GLN A 265 10.04 17.15 -14.13
CA GLN A 265 10.80 18.37 -14.47
C GLN A 265 10.77 19.40 -13.34
N LYS A 266 9.63 19.56 -12.64
CA LYS A 266 9.55 20.46 -11.48
C LYS A 266 10.43 19.97 -10.33
N ILE A 267 10.44 18.67 -10.04
CA ILE A 267 11.32 18.06 -9.03
C ILE A 267 12.78 18.31 -9.41
N LYS A 268 13.19 18.04 -10.65
CA LYS A 268 14.56 18.31 -11.12
C LYS A 268 14.97 19.76 -10.93
N LYS A 269 14.10 20.70 -11.31
CA LYS A 269 14.35 22.14 -11.13
C LYS A 269 14.58 22.47 -9.65
N TYR A 270 13.80 21.87 -8.76
CA TYR A 270 13.96 22.03 -7.32
C TYR A 270 15.28 21.41 -6.82
N LEU A 271 15.62 20.18 -7.21
CA LEU A 271 16.88 19.53 -6.82
C LEU A 271 18.10 20.36 -7.24
N LYS A 272 18.08 20.92 -8.45
CA LYS A 272 19.13 21.83 -8.93
C LYS A 272 19.24 23.09 -8.06
N SER A 273 18.11 23.68 -7.63
CA SER A 273 18.10 24.86 -6.77
C SER A 273 18.69 24.63 -5.37
N ILE A 274 18.75 23.37 -4.90
CA ILE A 274 19.33 22.99 -3.60
C ILE A 274 20.68 22.26 -3.73
N GLY A 275 21.26 22.20 -4.93
CA GLY A 275 22.56 21.54 -5.17
C GLY A 275 22.55 20.02 -4.99
N LYS A 276 21.43 19.36 -5.29
CA LYS A 276 21.22 17.89 -5.13
C LYS A 276 20.90 17.17 -6.45
N GLU A 277 21.33 17.72 -7.60
CA GLU A 277 21.16 17.09 -8.92
C GLU A 277 22.07 15.88 -9.13
#